data_AF-A0A4Q2WAI9-F1
#
_entry.id   AF-A0A4Q2WAI9-F1
#
_cell.length_a   1.000
_cell.length_b   1.000
_cell.length_c   1.000
_cell.angle_alpha   90.00
_cell.angle_beta   90.00
_cell.angle_gamma   90.00
#
_symmetry.space_group_name_H-M   'P 1'
#
loop_
_entity.id
_entity.type
_entity.pdbx_description
1 polymer ?
#
loop_
_entity_poly.entity_id
_entity_poly.type
_entity_poly.pdbx_seq_one_letter_code
_entity_poly.pdbx_strand_id
1 'polypeptide(L)'
;MQLNTTVQNDIIDHLIVSVKAPPTEPLKHRLKASSNILFLQNVFGMIKQVNEQVFTDERTRPNYITGVTSHGITLNALFNIIHTGFTATSLGIVPRTSETNGHSLGTPLSSYLLEALPLILRLNATEYNFLDIFQI
;
A
#
# COMPACT_ATOMS: atom_id res chain seq x y z
N MET A 1 -33.73 -7.86 17.51
CA MET A 1 -32.86 -6.67 17.62
C MET A 1 -32.18 -6.51 16.27
N GLN A 2 -32.74 -5.70 15.37
CA GLN A 2 -32.13 -5.43 14.06
C GLN A 2 -31.03 -4.38 14.26
N LEU A 3 -29.77 -4.78 14.11
CA LEU A 3 -28.67 -3.84 13.98
C LEU A 3 -28.86 -3.08 12.67
N ASN A 4 -29.11 -1.78 12.75
CA ASN A 4 -29.04 -0.87 11.62
C ASN A 4 -27.58 -0.81 11.15
N THR A 5 -27.19 -1.71 10.25
CA THR A 5 -25.93 -1.63 9.51
C THR A 5 -26.09 -0.62 8.39
N THR A 6 -26.16 0.67 8.72
CA THR A 6 -25.78 1.70 7.75
C THR A 6 -24.31 1.46 7.41
N VAL A 7 -24.04 0.93 6.21
CA VAL A 7 -22.68 0.76 5.70
C VAL A 7 -22.07 2.16 5.61
N GLN A 8 -21.20 2.47 6.57
CA GLN A 8 -20.54 3.76 6.66
C GLN A 8 -19.54 3.86 5.51
N ASN A 9 -19.90 4.60 4.46
CA ASN A 9 -19.09 4.79 3.25
C ASN A 9 -18.01 5.87 3.45
N ASP A 10 -17.31 5.80 4.58
CA ASP A 10 -16.25 6.75 4.88
C ASP A 10 -15.06 6.57 3.93
N ILE A 11 -14.41 7.69 3.62
CA ILE A 11 -13.21 7.70 2.79
C ILE A 11 -12.06 7.00 3.53
N ILE A 12 -11.28 6.23 2.78
CA ILE A 12 -10.09 5.54 3.26
C ILE A 12 -8.87 6.36 2.84
N ASP A 13 -8.17 6.96 3.79
CA ASP A 13 -6.94 7.72 3.52
C ASP A 13 -5.73 6.80 3.30
N HIS A 14 -5.69 5.66 3.99
CA HIS A 14 -4.60 4.70 3.93
C HIS A 14 -5.15 3.27 3.85
N LEU A 15 -4.80 2.55 2.79
CA LEU A 15 -5.15 1.14 2.58
C LEU A 15 -3.87 0.31 2.48
N ILE A 16 -3.71 -0.67 3.37
CA ILE A 16 -2.62 -1.64 3.30
C ILE A 16 -3.16 -2.95 2.73
N VAL A 17 -2.55 -3.41 1.65
CA VAL A 17 -2.95 -4.59 0.90
C VAL A 17 -1.94 -5.71 1.09
N SER A 18 -2.33 -6.72 1.86
CA SER A 18 -1.48 -7.87 2.22
C SER A 18 -1.95 -9.19 1.61
N VAL A 19 -2.76 -9.15 0.54
CA VAL A 19 -3.29 -10.34 -0.15
C VAL A 19 -2.77 -10.40 -1.60
N LYS A 20 -2.65 -11.62 -2.15
CA LYS A 20 -2.04 -11.87 -3.47
C LYS A 20 -2.85 -11.31 -4.66
N ALA A 21 -4.16 -11.24 -4.52
CA ALA A 21 -5.07 -10.75 -5.56
C ALA A 21 -6.17 -9.92 -4.88
N PRO A 22 -5.87 -8.66 -4.51
CA PRO A 22 -6.83 -7.84 -3.78
C PRO A 22 -8.01 -7.47 -4.68
N PRO A 23 -9.26 -7.75 -4.27
CA PRO A 23 -10.40 -7.12 -4.89
C PRO A 23 -10.42 -5.65 -4.43
N THR A 24 -9.72 -4.78 -5.14
CA THR A 24 -9.74 -3.33 -4.87
C THR A 24 -10.99 -2.66 -5.43
N GLU A 25 -11.71 -3.31 -6.36
CA GLU A 25 -12.96 -2.81 -6.95
C GLU A 25 -14.06 -2.47 -5.93
N PRO A 26 -14.37 -3.31 -4.92
CA PRO A 26 -15.41 -3.01 -3.95
C PRO A 26 -15.05 -1.84 -3.01
N LEU A 27 -13.78 -1.42 -2.97
CA LEU A 27 -13.30 -0.31 -2.16
C LEU A 27 -13.06 0.97 -2.98
N LYS A 28 -13.17 0.89 -4.31
CA LYS A 28 -12.89 2.01 -5.23
C LYS A 28 -13.66 3.27 -4.86
N HIS A 29 -14.94 3.16 -4.49
CA HIS A 29 -15.79 4.31 -4.14
C HIS A 29 -15.36 5.02 -2.85
N ARG A 30 -14.53 4.36 -2.03
CA ARG A 30 -14.00 4.91 -0.77
C ARG A 30 -12.59 5.47 -0.92
N LEU A 31 -11.98 5.37 -2.11
CA LEU A 31 -10.62 5.79 -2.37
C LEU A 31 -10.60 7.02 -3.29
N LYS A 32 -9.73 7.97 -3.00
CA LYS A 32 -9.56 9.23 -3.73
C LYS A 32 -8.12 9.37 -4.21
N ALA A 33 -7.86 10.39 -5.03
CA ALA A 33 -6.50 10.75 -5.43
C ALA A 33 -5.56 11.11 -4.25
N SER A 34 -6.14 11.52 -3.12
CA SER A 34 -5.40 11.78 -1.88
C SER A 34 -5.12 10.51 -1.05
N SER A 35 -5.82 9.42 -1.33
CA SER A 35 -5.63 8.15 -0.62
C SER A 35 -4.27 7.53 -0.96
N ASN A 36 -3.76 6.71 -0.05
CA ASN A 36 -2.51 5.99 -0.21
C ASN A 36 -2.78 4.49 -0.15
N ILE A 37 -2.31 3.74 -1.14
CA ILE A 37 -2.40 2.28 -1.16
C ILE A 37 -1.00 1.70 -1.05
N LEU A 38 -0.74 0.97 0.02
CA LEU A 38 0.48 0.18 0.20
C LEU A 38 0.22 -1.26 -0.23
N PHE A 39 0.99 -1.73 -1.20
CA PHE A 39 0.98 -3.10 -1.68
C PHE A 39 2.14 -3.89 -1.05
N LEU A 40 1.86 -4.80 -0.10
CA LEU A 40 2.88 -5.60 0.59
C LEU A 40 3.20 -6.94 -0.09
N GLN A 41 2.48 -7.30 -1.15
CA GLN A 41 2.76 -8.50 -1.92
C GLN A 41 3.35 -8.12 -3.28
N ASN A 42 4.58 -8.58 -3.54
CA ASN A 42 5.30 -8.37 -4.80
C ASN A 42 4.71 -9.21 -5.94
N VAL A 43 3.49 -8.91 -6.34
CA VAL A 43 2.92 -9.50 -7.53
C VAL A 43 3.29 -8.61 -8.71
N PHE A 44 4.19 -9.13 -9.56
CA PHE A 44 4.59 -8.47 -10.80
C PHE A 44 3.34 -8.05 -11.59
N GLY A 45 3.32 -6.81 -12.06
CA GLY A 45 2.22 -6.27 -12.86
C GLY A 45 0.96 -5.89 -12.08
N MET A 46 0.91 -6.04 -10.75
CA MET A 46 -0.28 -5.71 -9.96
C MET A 46 -0.69 -4.23 -10.08
N ILE A 47 0.26 -3.30 -9.98
CA ILE A 47 -0.03 -1.86 -10.14
C ILE A 47 -0.59 -1.57 -11.54
N LYS A 48 0.00 -2.17 -12.57
CA LYS A 48 -0.49 -2.05 -13.95
C LYS A 48 -1.93 -2.56 -14.06
N GLN A 49 -2.19 -3.77 -13.54
CA GLN A 49 -3.52 -4.37 -13.55
C GLN A 49 -4.55 -3.50 -12.82
N VAL A 50 -4.20 -3.00 -11.63
CA VAL A 50 -5.07 -2.14 -10.82
C VAL A 50 -5.36 -0.81 -11.53
N ASN A 51 -4.39 -0.24 -12.24
CA ASN A 51 -4.61 0.95 -13.06
C ASN A 51 -5.50 0.66 -14.27
N GLU A 52 -5.32 -0.46 -14.94
CA GLU A 52 -6.08 -0.82 -16.15
C GLU A 52 -7.52 -1.25 -15.85
N GLN A 53 -7.77 -1.85 -14.69
CA GLN A 53 -9.07 -2.46 -14.35
C GLN A 53 -9.86 -1.63 -13.33
N VAL A 54 -9.19 -0.99 -12.37
CA VAL A 54 -9.87 -0.38 -11.21
C VAL A 54 -9.78 1.14 -11.23
N PHE A 55 -8.56 1.70 -11.27
CA PHE A 55 -8.31 3.14 -11.27
C PHE A 55 -7.87 3.61 -12.66
N THR A 56 -8.78 3.49 -13.63
CA THR A 56 -8.52 3.80 -15.04
C THR A 56 -8.18 5.27 -15.28
N ASP A 57 -8.86 6.20 -14.59
CA ASP A 57 -8.59 7.64 -14.68
C ASP A 57 -7.40 8.05 -13.81
N GLU A 58 -6.31 8.43 -14.47
CA GLU A 58 -5.06 8.94 -13.90
C GLU A 58 -5.23 10.04 -12.87
N ARG A 59 -6.20 10.94 -13.07
CA ARG A 59 -6.40 12.09 -12.19
C ARG A 59 -7.01 11.70 -10.85
N THR A 60 -7.68 10.56 -10.82
CA THR A 60 -8.36 10.04 -9.63
C THR A 60 -7.58 8.90 -8.96
N ARG A 61 -6.46 8.47 -9.56
CA ARG A 61 -5.61 7.39 -9.02
C ARG A 61 -5.09 7.76 -7.63
N PRO A 62 -5.26 6.87 -6.64
CA PRO A 62 -4.58 6.99 -5.36
C PRO A 62 -3.06 6.98 -5.53
N ASN A 63 -2.35 7.46 -4.51
CA ASN A 63 -0.91 7.30 -4.42
C ASN A 63 -0.58 5.85 -4.09
N TYR A 64 0.45 5.30 -4.73
CA TYR A 64 0.86 3.91 -4.51
C TYR A 64 2.22 3.85 -3.82
N ILE A 65 2.32 2.92 -2.88
CA ILE A 65 3.54 2.53 -2.21
C ILE A 65 3.69 1.04 -2.45
N THR A 66 4.88 0.61 -2.85
CA THR A 66 5.21 -0.82 -2.93
C THR A 66 6.00 -1.21 -1.69
N GLY A 67 5.74 -2.41 -1.20
CA GLY A 67 6.44 -2.98 -0.06
C GLY A 67 6.82 -4.43 -0.30
N VAL A 68 8.08 -4.75 -0.04
CA VAL A 68 8.61 -6.12 0.00
C VAL A 68 8.75 -6.48 1.46
N THR A 69 8.17 -7.60 1.89
CA THR A 69 8.28 -8.05 3.29
C THR A 69 8.81 -9.46 3.36
N SER A 70 9.82 -9.69 4.21
CA SER A 70 10.36 -11.02 4.51
C SER A 70 9.70 -11.66 5.74
N HIS A 71 8.60 -11.05 6.22
CA HIS A 71 7.88 -11.51 7.40
C HIS A 71 7.33 -12.92 7.20
N GLY A 72 7.91 -13.89 7.90
CA GLY A 72 7.37 -15.24 7.98
C GLY A 72 6.26 -15.29 9.03
N ILE A 73 5.06 -15.67 8.61
CA ILE A 73 3.89 -15.76 9.48
C ILE A 73 3.29 -17.15 9.31
N THR A 74 3.15 -17.87 10.42
CA THR A 74 2.50 -19.18 10.45
C THR A 74 1.22 -19.11 11.28
N LEU A 75 0.13 -19.64 10.73
CA LEU A 75 -1.12 -19.76 11.46
C LEU A 75 -1.10 -21.04 12.31
N ASN A 76 -1.07 -20.89 13.64
CA ASN A 76 -1.13 -22.02 14.56
C ASN A 76 -2.58 -22.48 14.79
N ALA A 77 -3.50 -21.53 14.89
CA ALA A 77 -4.95 -21.73 14.93
C ALA A 77 -5.66 -20.45 14.49
N LEU A 78 -7.00 -20.47 14.35
CA LEU A 78 -7.77 -19.24 14.12
C LEU A 78 -7.46 -18.21 15.21
N PHE A 79 -7.10 -17.00 14.79
CA PHE A 79 -6.67 -15.91 15.68
C PHE A 79 -5.40 -16.20 16.51
N ASN A 80 -4.65 -17.26 16.19
CA ASN A 80 -3.36 -17.57 16.80
C ASN A 80 -2.26 -17.63 15.73
N ILE A 81 -1.43 -16.60 15.71
CA ILE A 81 -0.44 -16.35 14.67
C ILE A 81 0.95 -16.35 15.30
N ILE A 82 1.87 -17.09 14.69
CA ILE A 82 3.28 -17.15 15.08
C ILE A 82 4.09 -16.35 14.06
N HIS A 83 4.79 -15.31 14.51
CA HIS A 83 5.74 -14.55 13.69
C HIS A 83 7.11 -15.22 13.80
N THR A 84 7.62 -15.73 12.68
CA THR A 84 8.84 -16.54 12.64
C THR A 84 10.06 -15.64 12.46
N GLY A 85 10.67 -15.24 13.58
CA GLY A 85 12.03 -14.68 13.62
C GLY A 85 12.17 -13.22 13.21
N PHE A 86 13.42 -12.82 12.99
CA PHE A 86 13.80 -11.47 12.58
C PHE A 86 13.55 -11.29 11.08
N THR A 87 12.84 -10.22 10.74
CA THR A 87 12.38 -9.95 9.37
C THR A 87 12.45 -8.46 9.11
N ALA A 88 12.34 -8.06 7.86
CA ALA A 88 12.39 -6.66 7.45
C ALA A 88 11.34 -6.37 6.39
N THR A 89 10.98 -5.10 6.27
CA THR A 89 10.08 -4.63 5.23
C THR A 89 10.73 -3.47 4.47
N SER A 90 10.91 -3.61 3.17
CA SER A 90 11.39 -2.53 2.31
C SER A 90 10.18 -1.82 1.72
N LEU A 91 10.11 -0.50 1.85
CA LEU A 91 9.01 0.33 1.34
C LEU A 91 9.53 1.34 0.33
N GLY A 92 8.67 1.75 -0.60
CA GLY A 92 8.92 3.00 -1.31
C GLY A 92 7.82 3.39 -2.29
N ILE A 93 7.80 4.69 -2.56
CA ILE A 93 6.75 5.35 -3.32
C ILE A 93 6.85 5.00 -4.81
N VAL A 94 5.71 4.74 -5.44
CA VAL A 94 5.65 4.51 -6.89
C VAL A 94 5.53 5.87 -7.58
N PRO A 95 6.43 6.22 -8.52
CA PRO A 95 6.36 7.49 -9.23
C PRO A 95 5.06 7.63 -10.03
N ARG A 96 4.45 8.83 -10.02
CA ARG A 96 3.31 9.16 -10.88
C ARG A 96 3.81 9.70 -12.22
N THR A 97 3.22 9.24 -13.31
CA THR A 97 3.65 9.55 -14.70
C THR A 97 3.47 11.02 -15.12
N SER A 98 2.82 11.86 -14.30
CA SER A 98 2.43 13.23 -14.68
C SER A 98 3.41 14.33 -14.27
N GLU A 99 4.58 14.02 -13.73
CA GLU A 99 5.60 15.01 -13.36
C GLU A 99 6.57 15.29 -14.53
N THR A 100 6.05 15.72 -15.67
CA THR A 100 6.82 16.31 -16.76
C THR A 100 6.59 17.81 -16.78
N ASN A 101 7.52 18.55 -16.17
CA ASN A 101 8.11 19.83 -16.63
C ASN A 101 8.63 20.65 -15.44
N GLY A 102 9.95 20.68 -15.28
CA GLY A 102 10.72 21.80 -14.71
C GLY A 102 10.46 22.19 -13.26
N HIS A 103 11.46 21.97 -12.40
CA HIS A 103 11.61 22.62 -11.09
C HIS A 103 10.48 22.32 -10.10
N SER A 104 10.43 21.08 -9.65
CA SER A 104 10.09 20.80 -8.27
C SER A 104 11.18 19.87 -7.76
N LEU A 105 11.98 20.32 -6.81
CA LEU A 105 12.43 19.43 -5.75
C LEU A 105 11.14 19.00 -5.05
N GLY A 106 10.40 18.09 -5.69
CA GLY A 106 9.09 17.67 -5.28
C GLY A 106 9.31 17.04 -3.93
N THR A 107 8.94 17.77 -2.88
CA THR A 107 8.83 17.20 -1.55
C THR A 107 8.08 15.89 -1.74
N PRO A 108 8.70 14.73 -1.44
CA PRO A 108 7.98 13.48 -1.53
C PRO A 108 6.74 13.72 -0.68
N LEU A 109 5.55 13.55 -1.28
CA LEU A 109 4.30 13.72 -0.55
C LEU A 109 4.45 12.76 0.63
N SER A 110 4.70 13.29 1.82
CA SER A 110 5.18 12.48 2.91
C SER A 110 3.99 11.66 3.34
N SER A 111 3.92 10.45 2.79
CA SER A 111 2.80 9.58 3.08
C SER A 111 3.00 9.22 4.54
N TYR A 112 1.99 9.47 5.36
CA TYR A 112 1.98 9.07 6.76
C TYR A 112 2.51 7.63 6.94
N LEU A 113 2.25 6.74 5.97
CA LEU A 113 2.77 5.37 5.98
C LEU A 113 4.30 5.28 5.88
N LEU A 114 4.96 6.07 5.02
CA LEU A 114 6.43 6.06 4.91
C LEU A 114 7.10 6.67 6.14
N GLU A 115 6.43 7.58 6.85
CA GLU A 115 6.93 8.13 8.12
C GLU A 115 6.65 7.19 9.31
N ALA A 116 5.44 6.64 9.39
CA ALA A 116 4.97 5.91 10.56
C ALA A 116 5.43 4.45 10.59
N LEU A 117 5.48 3.77 9.44
CA LEU A 117 5.81 2.34 9.40
C LEU A 117 7.26 2.04 9.85
N PRO A 118 8.28 2.83 9.51
CA PRO A 118 9.63 2.65 10.04
C PRO A 118 9.76 2.83 11.56
N LEU A 119 8.84 3.58 12.20
CA LEU A 119 8.83 3.72 13.66
C LEU A 119 8.37 2.45 14.38
N ILE A 120 7.79 1.49 13.67
CA ILE A 120 7.30 0.23 14.22
C ILE A 120 8.44 -0.78 14.24
N LEU A 121 9.11 -0.90 15.40
CA LEU A 121 10.26 -1.81 15.58
C LEU A 121 9.99 -3.25 15.13
N ARG A 122 8.78 -3.77 15.38
CA ARG A 122 8.41 -5.13 14.98
C ARG A 122 8.22 -5.31 13.48
N LEU A 123 7.88 -4.24 12.77
CA LEU A 123 7.75 -4.25 11.32
C LEU A 123 9.13 -4.11 10.65
N ASN A 124 10.07 -3.47 11.34
CA ASN A 124 11.45 -3.28 10.88
C ASN A 124 11.47 -2.78 9.43
N ALA A 125 10.74 -1.69 9.20
CA ALA A 125 10.55 -1.14 7.88
C ALA A 125 11.62 -0.09 7.56
N THR A 126 12.11 -0.10 6.33
CA THR A 126 13.05 0.89 5.81
C THR A 126 12.53 1.42 4.47
N GLU A 127 12.61 2.73 4.29
CA GLU A 127 12.29 3.37 3.02
C GLU A 127 13.47 3.29 2.04
N TYR A 128 13.16 3.00 0.79
CA TYR A 128 14.10 2.94 -0.33
C TYR A 128 13.53 3.68 -1.54
N ASN A 129 14.39 3.99 -2.52
CA ASN A 129 13.91 4.41 -3.83
C ASN A 129 13.13 3.26 -4.49
N PHE A 130 12.07 3.59 -5.25
CA PHE A 130 11.22 2.62 -5.94
C PHE A 130 11.97 1.48 -6.64
N LEU A 131 13.05 1.80 -7.36
CA LEU A 131 13.81 0.81 -8.12
C LEU A 131 14.71 -0.08 -7.25
N ASP A 132 15.12 0.43 -6.09
CA ASP A 132 16.04 -0.26 -5.20
C ASP A 132 15.32 -1.31 -4.34
N ILE A 133 14.01 -1.15 -4.16
CA ILE A 133 13.16 -2.09 -3.40
C ILE A 133 13.23 -3.52 -3.96
N PHE A 134 13.38 -3.67 -5.28
CA PHE A 134 13.40 -4.97 -5.95
C PHE A 134 14.80 -5.60 -6.04
N GLN A 135 15.85 -4.93 -5.55
CA GLN A 135 17.25 -5.38 -5.62
C GLN A 135 17.77 -5.95 -4.30
N ILE A 136 16.93 -5.98 -3.27
CA ILE A 136 17.22 -6.46 -1.90
C ILE A 136 16.76 -7.90 -1.77
#